data_AF-A0AAW1V4U1-F1
#
_entry.id   AF-A0AAW1V4U1-F1
#
_cell.length_a   1.000
_cell.length_b   1.000
_cell.length_c   1.000
_cell.angle_alpha   90.00
_cell.angle_beta   90.00
_cell.angle_gamma   90.00
#
_symmetry.space_group_name_H-M   'P 1'
#
loop_
_entity.id
_entity.type
_entity.pdbx_description
1 polymer ?
#
loop_
_entity_poly.entity_id
_entity_poly.type
_entity_poly.pdbx_seq_one_letter_code
_entity_poly.pdbx_strand_id
1 'polypeptide(L)'
;MIGEGDKENNKYFFEGRYKKPEDKKIWIFISKVRDDVEASTVQKFIQEKTKAQLSKIAVKHLATKTQSKINKCFLIGVENQYKDQVYNTKFWPTGVAFSRFNFKIGHHFLKDGISQQLT
;
A
#
# COMPACT_ATOMS: atom_id res chain seq x y z
N MET A 1 1.05 -57.13 -8.17
CA MET A 1 1.84 -56.29 -9.10
C MET A 1 1.14 -54.95 -9.13
N ILE A 2 1.56 -54.06 -8.21
CA ILE A 2 2.33 -52.84 -8.52
C ILE A 2 1.52 -51.94 -9.45
N GLY A 3 0.92 -50.92 -8.84
CA GLY A 3 0.31 -49.80 -9.54
C GLY A 3 1.38 -48.97 -10.23
N GLU A 4 1.07 -48.58 -11.46
CA GLU A 4 1.78 -47.64 -12.30
C GLU A 4 0.73 -46.63 -12.77
N GLY A 5 0.94 -45.32 -12.78
CA GLY A 5 2.08 -44.54 -12.37
C GLY A 5 1.67 -43.07 -12.33
N ASP A 6 2.26 -42.38 -11.37
CA ASP A 6 2.22 -40.96 -11.09
C ASP A 6 2.26 -40.05 -12.33
N LYS A 7 1.25 -39.18 -12.44
CA LYS A 7 1.44 -37.82 -12.96
C LYS A 7 0.67 -36.83 -12.09
N GLU A 8 1.45 -36.07 -11.33
CA GLU A 8 1.38 -34.62 -11.41
C GLU A 8 0.08 -33.98 -10.91
N ASN A 9 0.01 -33.71 -9.61
CA ASN A 9 0.13 -32.33 -9.14
C ASN A 9 0.08 -32.38 -7.63
N ASN A 10 1.18 -31.94 -7.02
CA ASN A 10 1.32 -31.76 -5.60
C ASN A 10 0.38 -30.63 -5.17
N LYS A 11 -0.89 -30.98 -5.03
CA LYS A 11 -2.00 -30.17 -4.54
C LYS A 11 -1.80 -30.07 -3.04
N TYR A 12 -0.75 -29.37 -2.62
CA TYR A 12 -0.63 -28.86 -1.27
C TYR A 12 -1.75 -27.84 -1.08
N PHE A 13 -2.88 -28.41 -0.71
CA PHE A 13 -4.01 -27.83 -0.01
C PHE A 13 -3.48 -27.02 1.19
N PHE A 14 -3.12 -25.76 0.94
CA PHE A 14 -2.99 -24.73 1.97
C PHE A 14 -4.39 -24.19 2.27
N GLU A 15 -5.22 -25.00 2.91
CA GLU A 15 -6.47 -24.58 3.55
C GLU A 15 -6.14 -23.74 4.78
N GLY A 16 -5.87 -22.46 4.54
CA GLY A 16 -5.47 -21.52 5.58
C GLY A 16 -5.69 -20.07 5.14
N ARG A 17 -6.95 -19.66 5.05
CA ARG A 17 -7.38 -18.24 4.98
C ARG A 17 -6.97 -17.43 3.76
N TYR A 18 -7.14 -17.95 2.55
CA TYR A 18 -7.25 -17.07 1.38
C TYR A 18 -8.66 -16.45 1.36
N LYS A 19 -8.85 -15.38 2.14
CA LYS A 19 -9.88 -14.38 1.81
C LYS A 19 -9.68 -14.03 0.34
N LYS A 20 -10.76 -14.08 -0.46
CA LYS A 20 -10.73 -13.77 -1.89
C LYS A 20 -9.84 -12.53 -2.15
N PRO A 21 -9.00 -12.51 -3.20
CA PRO A 21 -8.04 -11.44 -3.46
C PRO A 21 -8.67 -10.11 -3.92
N GLU A 22 -9.95 -9.89 -3.64
CA GLU A 22 -10.75 -8.78 -4.15
C GLU A 22 -10.42 -7.40 -3.54
N ASP A 23 -9.57 -7.33 -2.51
CA ASP A 23 -9.13 -6.06 -1.92
C ASP A 23 -7.66 -6.07 -1.44
N LYS A 24 -6.77 -6.74 -2.19
CA LYS A 24 -5.33 -6.65 -1.89
C LYS A 24 -4.79 -5.27 -2.27
N LYS A 25 -4.85 -4.35 -1.31
CA LYS A 25 -4.18 -3.04 -1.40
C LYS A 25 -2.68 -3.21 -1.17
N ILE A 26 -1.89 -2.64 -2.06
CA ILE A 26 -0.46 -2.44 -1.84
C ILE A 26 -0.27 -1.16 -1.03
N TRP A 27 0.66 -1.22 -0.09
CA TRP A 27 0.97 -0.11 0.78
C TRP A 27 2.36 0.44 0.45
N ILE A 28 2.43 1.75 0.27
CA ILE A 28 3.62 2.48 -0.18
C ILE A 28 3.85 3.60 0.82
N PHE A 29 5.07 3.69 1.29
CA PHE A 29 5.51 4.78 2.13
C PHE A 29 6.18 5.83 1.26
N ILE A 30 5.68 7.06 1.30
CA ILE A 30 6.33 8.21 0.67
C ILE A 30 6.86 9.17 1.73
N SER A 31 8.01 9.76 1.45
CA SER A 31 8.75 10.66 2.32
C SER A 31 9.37 11.78 1.49
N LYS A 32 9.88 12.82 2.16
CA LYS A 32 10.38 14.05 1.51
C LYS A 32 9.30 14.78 0.72
N VAL A 33 8.04 14.66 1.15
CA VAL A 33 6.94 15.41 0.57
C VAL A 33 6.96 16.81 1.18
N ARG A 34 6.80 17.86 0.37
CA ARG A 34 6.77 19.25 0.84
C ARG A 34 5.71 19.42 1.93
N ASP A 35 6.02 20.24 2.93
CA ASP A 35 5.12 20.49 4.06
C ASP A 35 3.76 21.08 3.64
N ASP A 36 3.71 21.85 2.56
CA ASP A 36 2.46 22.41 2.01
C ASP A 36 1.48 21.35 1.47
N VAL A 37 1.97 20.14 1.17
CA VAL A 37 1.14 19.10 0.55
C VAL A 37 0.32 18.36 1.61
N GLU A 38 -1.00 18.31 1.39
CA GLU A 38 -1.94 17.55 2.20
C GLU A 38 -2.27 16.17 1.61
N ALA A 39 -2.85 15.29 2.44
CA ALA A 39 -3.24 13.95 2.03
C ALA A 39 -4.22 13.97 0.84
N SER A 40 -5.13 14.95 0.77
CA SER A 40 -6.08 15.12 -0.32
C SER A 40 -5.39 15.42 -1.66
N THR A 41 -4.31 16.20 -1.64
CA THR A 41 -3.50 16.51 -2.83
C THR A 41 -2.79 15.26 -3.33
N VAL A 42 -2.22 14.46 -2.43
CA VAL A 42 -1.61 13.16 -2.78
C VAL A 42 -2.64 12.21 -3.36
N GLN A 43 -3.84 12.14 -2.77
CA GLN A 43 -4.92 11.29 -3.25
C GLN A 43 -5.38 11.68 -4.66
N LYS A 44 -5.58 12.97 -4.92
CA LYS A 44 -5.91 13.51 -6.26
C LYS A 44 -4.80 13.21 -7.28
N PHE A 45 -3.54 13.42 -6.91
CA PHE A 45 -2.40 13.13 -7.78
C PHE A 45 -2.38 11.66 -8.24
N ILE A 46 -2.59 10.72 -7.31
CA ILE A 46 -2.64 9.30 -7.63
C ILE A 46 -3.84 8.99 -8.51
N GLN A 47 -5.01 9.56 -8.21
CA GLN A 47 -6.21 9.41 -9.03
C GLN A 47 -5.95 9.87 -10.47
N GLU A 48 -5.38 11.05 -10.67
CA GLU A 48 -5.10 11.61 -12.00
C GLU A 48 -4.10 10.76 -12.79
N LYS A 49 -3.05 10.27 -12.13
CA LYS A 49 -2.00 9.46 -12.77
C LYS A 49 -2.44 8.04 -13.09
N THR A 50 -3.17 7.40 -12.19
CA THR A 50 -3.55 5.98 -12.31
C THR A 50 -4.96 5.78 -12.88
N LYS A 51 -5.77 6.85 -12.99
CA LYS A 51 -7.22 6.81 -13.27
C LYS A 51 -8.01 5.92 -12.32
N ALA A 52 -7.46 5.66 -11.13
CA ALA A 52 -8.12 4.87 -10.10
C ALA A 52 -9.30 5.62 -9.48
N GLN A 53 -10.29 4.88 -8.97
CA GLN A 53 -11.37 5.47 -8.19
C GLN A 53 -10.86 5.99 -6.83
N LEU A 54 -11.28 7.19 -6.43
CA LEU A 54 -10.93 7.80 -5.14
C LEU A 54 -11.19 6.90 -3.94
N SER A 55 -12.31 6.17 -3.95
CA SER A 55 -12.71 5.24 -2.88
C SER A 55 -11.74 4.08 -2.67
N LYS A 56 -10.87 3.82 -3.65
CA LYS A 56 -9.91 2.72 -3.63
C LYS A 56 -8.49 3.15 -3.23
N ILE A 57 -8.25 4.46 -3.14
CA ILE A 57 -6.99 5.05 -2.69
C ILE A 57 -7.14 5.41 -1.20
N ALA A 58 -6.29 4.84 -0.35
CA ALA A 58 -6.17 5.24 1.05
C ALA A 58 -4.91 6.10 1.21
N VAL A 59 -5.02 7.28 1.81
CA VAL A 59 -3.85 8.09 2.15
C VAL A 59 -3.90 8.41 3.64
N LYS A 60 -2.85 8.01 4.36
CA LYS A 60 -2.68 8.31 5.79
C LYS A 60 -1.45 9.17 5.97
N HIS A 61 -1.59 10.32 6.62
CA HIS A 61 -0.45 11.12 7.04
C HIS A 61 0.26 10.44 8.22
N LEU A 62 1.58 10.31 8.14
CA LEU A 62 2.40 9.77 9.22
C LEU A 62 3.14 10.92 9.88
N ALA A 63 2.62 11.36 11.03
CA ALA A 63 3.32 12.31 11.88
C ALA A 63 4.58 11.65 12.46
N THR A 64 5.75 12.03 11.96
CA THR A 64 7.02 11.59 12.53
C THR A 64 7.26 12.31 13.85
N LYS A 65 7.60 11.57 14.91
CA LYS A 65 7.97 12.15 16.23
C LYS A 65 9.14 13.14 16.13
N THR A 66 9.99 12.98 15.12
CA THR A 66 11.10 13.89 14.83
C THR A 66 10.61 15.02 13.93
N GLN A 67 10.50 16.22 14.50
CA GLN A 67 10.09 17.49 13.88
C GLN A 67 11.11 18.02 12.86
N SER A 68 11.45 17.28 11.81
CA SER A 68 11.91 17.98 10.61
C SER A 68 10.68 18.57 9.93
N LYS A 69 10.27 19.78 10.37
CA LYS A 69 9.14 20.60 9.88
C LYS A 69 9.14 20.86 8.36
N ILE A 70 10.10 20.30 7.64
CA ILE A 70 10.39 20.58 6.24
C ILE A 70 9.71 19.54 5.34
N ASN A 71 9.53 18.30 5.84
CA ASN A 71 9.10 17.18 5.01
C ASN A 71 8.06 16.29 5.70
N LYS A 72 6.91 16.12 5.05
CA LYS A 72 5.84 15.21 5.45
C LYS A 72 6.07 13.80 4.90
N CYS A 73 5.50 12.83 5.60
CA CYS A 73 5.50 11.43 5.22
C CYS A 73 4.07 10.92 5.12
N PHE A 74 3.76 10.16 4.07
CA PHE A 74 2.44 9.58 3.87
C PHE A 74 2.54 8.08 3.61
N LEU A 75 1.53 7.37 4.11
CA LEU A 75 1.30 5.97 3.81
C LEU A 75 0.11 5.89 2.85
N ILE A 76 0.37 5.33 1.68
CA ILE A 76 -0.59 5.24 0.59
C ILE A 76 -0.97 3.78 0.37
N GLY A 77 -2.26 3.48 0.37
CA GLY A 77 -2.84 2.22 -0.06
C GLY A 77 -3.47 2.36 -1.44
N VAL A 78 -3.01 1.61 -2.44
CA VAL A 78 -3.65 1.53 -3.77
C VAL A 78 -3.91 0.07 -4.15
N GLU A 79 -4.81 -0.17 -5.10
CA GLU A 79 -5.03 -1.53 -5.62
C GLU A 79 -3.77 -2.11 -6.27
N ASN A 80 -3.58 -3.42 -6.15
CA ASN A 80 -2.43 -4.12 -6.72
C ASN A 80 -2.29 -3.96 -8.25
N GLN A 81 -3.38 -3.68 -8.98
CA GLN A 81 -3.32 -3.42 -10.42
C GLN A 81 -2.48 -2.18 -10.79
N TYR A 82 -2.34 -1.22 -9.86
CA TYR A 82 -1.55 -0.01 -10.10
C TYR A 82 -0.11 -0.14 -9.63
N LYS A 83 0.29 -1.30 -9.10
CA LYS A 83 1.61 -1.56 -8.53
C LYS A 83 2.75 -1.11 -9.44
N ASP A 84 2.76 -1.57 -10.68
CA ASP A 84 3.86 -1.27 -11.60
C ASP A 84 3.95 0.22 -11.94
N GLN A 85 2.83 0.95 -11.88
CA GLN A 85 2.82 2.41 -12.06
C GLN A 85 3.40 3.11 -10.85
N VAL A 86 2.90 2.82 -9.64
CA VAL A 86 3.29 3.53 -8.41
C VAL A 86 4.68 3.17 -7.91
N TYR A 87 5.25 2.03 -8.31
CA TYR A 87 6.66 1.71 -8.05
C TYR A 87 7.61 2.23 -9.14
N ASN A 88 7.08 2.85 -10.20
CA ASN A 88 7.91 3.46 -11.22
C ASN A 88 8.56 4.75 -10.68
N THR A 89 9.87 4.88 -10.88
CA THR A 89 10.62 6.08 -10.48
C THR A 89 10.14 7.36 -11.16
N LYS A 90 9.53 7.26 -12.35
CA LYS A 90 8.94 8.39 -13.09
C LYS A 90 7.53 8.74 -12.64
N PHE A 91 6.91 7.94 -11.78
CA PHE A 91 5.56 8.20 -11.28
C PHE A 91 5.55 9.36 -10.29
N TRP A 92 6.52 9.36 -9.37
CA TRP A 92 6.62 10.37 -8.33
C TRP A 92 7.36 11.62 -8.80
N PRO A 93 6.96 12.81 -8.34
CA PRO A 93 7.67 14.04 -8.65
C PRO A 93 9.08 14.02 -8.04
N THR A 94 10.02 14.70 -8.70
CA THR A 94 11.41 14.77 -8.28
C THR A 94 11.52 15.30 -6.85
N GLY A 95 12.33 14.62 -6.02
CA GLY A 95 12.52 14.96 -4.61
C GLY A 95 11.67 14.13 -3.64
N VAL A 96 10.59 13.50 -4.12
CA VAL A 96 9.80 12.55 -3.30
C VAL A 96 10.48 11.18 -3.31
N ALA A 97 10.77 10.68 -2.12
CA ALA A 97 11.29 9.32 -1.93
C ALA A 97 10.14 8.37 -1.62
N PHE A 98 10.09 7.21 -2.28
CA PHE A 98 9.07 6.20 -2.07
C PHE A 98 9.71 4.84 -1.77
N SER A 99 9.07 4.07 -0.89
CA SER A 99 9.51 2.75 -0.47
C SER A 99 8.32 1.82 -0.29
N ARG A 100 8.53 0.53 -0.52
CA ARG A 100 7.54 -0.49 -0.19
C ARG A 100 7.29 -0.50 1.32
N PHE A 101 6.03 -0.49 1.72
CA PHE A 101 5.69 -0.59 3.14
C PHE A 101 6.11 -1.95 3.70
N ASN A 102 6.89 -1.93 4.78
CA ASN A 102 7.29 -3.13 5.48
C ASN A 102 6.25 -3.50 6.53
N PHE A 103 5.38 -4.45 6.21
CA PHE A 103 4.30 -4.91 7.10
C PHE A 103 4.81 -5.53 8.41
N LYS A 104 6.04 -6.07 8.45
CA LYS A 104 6.61 -6.63 9.69
C LYS A 104 6.88 -5.55 10.73
N ILE A 105 7.24 -4.35 10.28
CA ILE A 105 7.59 -3.21 11.13
C ILE A 105 6.36 -2.33 11.37
N GLY A 106 5.50 -2.19 10.35
CA GLY A 106 4.44 -1.19 10.33
C GLY A 106 3.02 -1.70 10.59
N HIS A 107 2.83 -2.95 11.01
CA HIS A 107 1.48 -3.53 11.21
C HIS A 107 0.57 -2.69 12.13
N HIS A 108 1.15 -1.97 13.10
CA HIS A 108 0.42 -1.08 14.01
C HIS A 108 -0.22 0.13 13.29
N PHE A 109 0.40 0.68 12.24
CA PHE A 109 -0.14 1.81 11.47
C PHE A 109 -1.42 1.48 10.67
N LEU A 110 -1.64 0.20 10.41
CA LEU A 110 -2.85 -0.28 9.74
C LEU A 110 -3.99 -0.52 10.74
N LYS A 111 -3.68 -0.91 11.99
CA LYS A 111 -4.65 -1.15 13.05
C LYS A 111 -5.29 0.12 13.59
N ASP A 112 -4.52 1.20 13.72
CA ASP A 112 -5.00 2.48 14.29
C ASP A 112 -6.12 3.16 13.46
N GLY A 113 -6.30 2.75 12.20
CA GLY A 113 -7.40 3.25 11.36
C GLY A 113 -8.77 2.60 11.61
N ILE A 114 -8.87 1.65 12.55
CA ILE A 114 -10.14 0.94 12.87
C ILE A 114 -10.71 1.43 14.21
N SER A 115 -10.00 2.25 14.98
CA SER A 115 -10.38 2.61 16.36
C SER A 115 -10.83 4.06 16.57
N GLN A 116 -11.07 4.86 15.52
CA GLN A 116 -11.58 6.24 15.69
C GLN A 116 -13.04 6.45 15.25
N GLN A 117 -13.88 5.41 15.35
CA GLN A 117 -15.34 5.61 15.44
C GLN A 117 -15.88 4.72 16.55
N LEU A 118 -15.73 5.18 17.80
CA LEU A 118 -16.51 4.76 18.97
C LEU A 118 -16.23 5.77 20.08
N THR A 119 -16.86 6.94 19.98
CA THR A 119 -17.27 7.74 21.13
C THR A 119 -18.49 8.54 20.74
#